data_AF-A0AAN5C5M9-F1
#
_entry.id   AF-A0AAN5C5M9-F1
#
_cell.length_a   1.000
_cell.length_b   1.000
_cell.length_c   1.000
_cell.angle_alpha   90.00
_cell.angle_beta   90.00
_cell.angle_gamma   90.00
#
_symmetry.space_group_name_H-M   'P 1'
#
loop_
_entity.id
_entity.type
_entity.pdbx_description
1 polymer ?
#
loop_
_entity_poly.entity_id
_entity_poly.type
_entity_poly.pdbx_seq_one_letter_code
_entity_poly.pdbx_strand_id
1 'polypeptide(L)'
;MESDQIFYDNDYVPSWSWMRYNGKIDFLTQSDLQVPRNESLSFDNSERGINIEVRQLEDCYTRERDGEHIIFSKAKRVEVMKGVEVGILHFDMGSTAEVESRNCVVIAMSQDDDKDDPNKEYYILAVQRTSGEEEYERLGVGRVRACYVSKGSTSGKLL
;
A
#
# COMPACT_ATOMS: atom_id res chain seq x y z
N MET A 1 -13.39 -8.16 7.08
CA MET A 1 -13.22 -8.54 8.50
C MET A 1 -12.47 -7.38 9.12
N GLU A 2 -13.07 -6.68 10.07
CA GLU A 2 -12.35 -5.63 10.82
C GLU A 2 -11.29 -6.32 11.70
N SER A 3 -10.06 -5.81 11.65
CA SER A 3 -8.94 -6.36 12.40
C SER A 3 -8.58 -5.39 13.53
N ASP A 4 -8.78 -5.81 14.78
CA ASP A 4 -8.42 -4.99 15.93
C ASP A 4 -6.92 -5.06 16.21
N GLN A 5 -6.31 -3.94 16.58
CA GLN A 5 -4.91 -3.90 17.01
C GLN A 5 -4.71 -4.70 18.30
N ILE A 6 -3.63 -5.47 18.38
CA ILE A 6 -3.24 -6.19 19.59
C ILE A 6 -2.45 -5.23 20.49
N PHE A 7 -2.89 -5.08 21.74
CA PHE A 7 -2.19 -4.30 22.76
C PHE A 7 -1.19 -5.18 23.50
N TYR A 8 0.07 -4.75 23.52
CA TYR A 8 1.15 -5.40 24.26
C TYR A 8 1.59 -4.48 25.40
N ASP A 9 1.76 -5.04 26.60
CA ASP A 9 2.06 -4.26 27.82
C ASP A 9 3.45 -3.59 27.81
N ASN A 10 4.38 -4.00 26.93
CA ASN A 10 5.74 -3.43 26.93
C ASN A 10 6.57 -3.60 25.64
N ASP A 11 6.01 -4.11 24.54
CA ASP A 11 6.75 -4.36 23.31
C ASP A 11 6.23 -3.50 22.16
N TYR A 12 7.13 -2.72 21.55
CA TYR A 12 6.87 -2.02 20.30
C TYR A 12 6.69 -3.06 19.19
N VAL A 13 5.43 -3.35 18.82
CA VAL A 13 5.13 -4.26 17.72
C VAL A 13 5.09 -3.48 16.41
N PRO A 14 5.98 -3.79 15.46
CA PRO A 14 6.09 -3.02 14.24
C PRO A 14 4.80 -3.01 13.40
N SER A 15 4.51 -1.96 12.63
CA SER A 15 3.29 -1.88 11.81
C SER A 15 3.22 -2.91 10.69
N TRP A 16 4.39 -3.39 10.25
CA TRP A 16 4.52 -4.47 9.27
C TRP A 16 4.33 -5.86 9.89
N SER A 17 4.37 -5.98 11.21
CA SER A 17 4.21 -7.26 11.88
C SER A 17 2.75 -7.69 11.84
N TRP A 18 2.54 -8.93 11.41
CA TRP A 18 1.23 -9.56 11.50
C TRP A 18 0.75 -9.73 12.94
N MET A 19 1.66 -9.69 13.92
CA MET A 19 1.32 -9.69 15.34
C MET A 19 0.72 -8.35 15.80
N ARG A 20 0.64 -7.33 14.94
CA ARG A 20 -0.01 -6.07 15.31
C ARG A 20 -1.53 -6.14 15.28
N TYR A 21 -2.12 -7.06 14.51
CA TYR A 21 -3.57 -7.12 14.30
C TYR A 21 -4.12 -8.54 14.57
N ASN A 22 -5.32 -8.64 15.12
CA ASN A 22 -6.00 -9.92 15.34
C ASN A 22 -6.41 -10.57 14.01
N GLY A 23 -6.17 -11.88 13.88
CA GLY A 23 -6.58 -12.67 12.71
C GLY A 23 -5.63 -13.82 12.38
N LYS A 24 -6.07 -14.77 11.54
CA LYS A 24 -5.20 -15.83 10.99
C LYS A 24 -4.61 -15.35 9.67
N ILE A 25 -3.31 -15.54 9.48
CA ILE A 25 -2.68 -15.42 8.16
C ILE A 25 -2.86 -16.76 7.44
N ASP A 26 -3.58 -16.74 6.34
CA ASP A 26 -3.51 -17.81 5.36
C ASP A 26 -2.38 -17.50 4.38
N PHE A 27 -1.37 -18.37 4.36
CA PHE A 27 -0.27 -18.25 3.40
C PHE A 27 -0.77 -18.60 2.00
N LEU A 28 -0.46 -17.74 1.02
CA LEU A 28 -0.66 -18.06 -0.39
C LEU A 28 0.32 -19.17 -0.77
N THR A 29 -0.17 -20.41 -0.87
CA THR A 29 0.65 -21.58 -1.23
C THR A 29 1.07 -21.60 -2.70
N GLN A 30 0.36 -20.87 -3.55
CA GLN A 30 0.68 -20.63 -4.96
C GLN A 30 0.26 -19.22 -5.32
N SER A 31 1.16 -18.46 -5.93
CA SER A 31 0.91 -17.10 -6.36
C SER A 31 1.70 -16.85 -7.64
N ASP A 32 1.02 -16.41 -8.69
CA ASP A 32 1.66 -15.95 -9.94
C ASP A 32 2.22 -14.52 -9.81
N LEU A 33 2.20 -13.96 -8.60
CA LEU A 33 2.69 -12.62 -8.32
C LEU A 33 4.21 -12.56 -8.42
N GLN A 34 4.69 -11.55 -9.15
CA GLN A 34 6.10 -11.23 -9.25
C GLN A 34 6.48 -10.26 -8.12
N VAL A 35 7.59 -10.53 -7.45
CA VAL A 35 8.17 -9.59 -6.47
C VAL A 35 9.03 -8.58 -7.22
N PRO A 36 8.88 -7.26 -6.98
CA PRO A 36 9.72 -6.26 -7.61
C PRO A 36 11.20 -6.51 -7.33
N ARG A 37 12.02 -6.61 -8.38
CA ARG A 37 13.46 -6.90 -8.24
C ARG A 37 14.27 -5.74 -7.65
N ASN A 38 13.75 -4.52 -7.81
CA ASN A 38 14.45 -3.27 -7.47
C ASN A 38 13.87 -2.57 -6.24
N GLU A 39 12.84 -3.14 -5.58
CA GLU A 39 12.36 -2.56 -4.33
C GLU A 39 13.16 -3.12 -3.17
N SER A 40 13.69 -2.20 -2.36
CA SER A 40 14.27 -2.56 -1.07
C SER A 40 13.10 -2.97 -0.18
N LEU A 41 12.94 -4.27 0.05
CA LEU A 41 12.11 -4.86 1.08
C LEU A 41 13.01 -5.72 1.95
N SER A 42 13.89 -5.06 2.70
CA SER A 42 14.87 -5.71 3.56
C SER A 42 14.73 -5.20 4.98
N PHE A 43 15.05 -6.05 5.95
CA PHE A 43 15.16 -5.58 7.33
C PHE A 43 16.21 -4.48 7.44
N ASP A 44 15.93 -3.48 8.26
CA ASP A 44 16.94 -2.53 8.67
C ASP A 44 18.00 -3.21 9.55
N ASN A 45 19.12 -2.52 9.80
CA ASN A 45 20.22 -3.10 10.59
C ASN A 45 19.82 -3.49 12.02
N SER A 46 18.71 -2.94 12.54
CA SER A 46 18.20 -3.25 13.87
C SER A 46 17.20 -4.41 13.88
N GLU A 47 16.79 -4.90 12.70
CA GLU A 47 15.70 -5.87 12.49
C GLU A 47 14.35 -5.43 13.08
N ARG A 48 14.18 -4.12 13.33
CA ARG A 48 12.94 -3.54 13.87
C ARG A 48 12.09 -2.89 12.80
N GLY A 49 12.70 -2.50 11.68
CA GLY A 49 12.02 -1.88 10.55
C GLY A 49 12.29 -2.62 9.24
N ILE A 50 11.51 -2.28 8.22
CA ILE A 50 11.74 -2.70 6.85
C ILE A 50 12.16 -1.47 6.06
N ASN A 51 13.33 -1.47 5.43
CA ASN A 51 13.67 -0.47 4.42
C ASN A 51 12.65 -0.61 3.29
N ILE A 52 12.07 0.50 2.85
CA ILE A 52 11.02 0.56 1.82
C ILE A 52 11.32 1.63 0.79
N GLU A 53 10.79 1.45 -0.42
CA GLU A 53 10.76 2.47 -1.46
C GLU A 53 9.35 3.04 -1.59
N VAL A 54 9.16 4.27 -1.14
CA VAL A 54 7.85 4.92 -1.11
C VAL A 54 7.59 5.63 -2.44
N ARG A 55 6.51 5.24 -3.10
CA ARG A 55 5.98 5.83 -4.34
C ARG A 55 4.66 6.55 -4.07
N GLN A 56 4.15 7.28 -5.06
CA GLN A 56 2.90 8.01 -4.95
C GLN A 56 1.86 7.54 -5.97
N LEU A 57 0.59 7.52 -5.55
CA LEU A 57 -0.56 7.42 -6.45
C LEU A 57 -0.75 8.75 -7.20
N GLU A 58 -0.58 8.72 -8.52
CA GLU A 58 -0.68 9.89 -9.40
C GLU A 58 -2.08 10.01 -9.99
N ASP A 59 -2.58 11.25 -10.10
CA ASP A 59 -3.88 11.54 -10.71
C ASP A 59 -5.04 10.69 -10.17
N CYS A 60 -5.02 10.33 -8.88
CA CYS A 60 -6.02 9.48 -8.25
C CYS A 60 -6.72 10.13 -7.06
N TYR A 61 -7.93 9.66 -6.76
CA TYR A 61 -8.64 9.92 -5.50
C TYR A 61 -9.32 8.63 -5.01
N THR A 62 -9.57 8.54 -3.71
CA THR A 62 -10.17 7.36 -3.09
C THR A 62 -11.58 7.69 -2.60
N ARG A 63 -12.50 6.72 -2.69
CA ARG A 63 -13.86 6.85 -2.16
C ARG A 63 -14.32 5.54 -1.55
N GLU A 64 -14.93 5.62 -0.37
CA GLU A 64 -15.57 4.47 0.26
C GLU A 64 -16.82 4.03 -0.52
N ARG A 65 -16.94 2.72 -0.74
CA ARG A 65 -18.09 2.06 -1.35
C ARG A 65 -18.20 0.64 -0.77
N ASP A 66 -19.35 0.33 -0.17
CA ASP A 66 -19.67 -1.02 0.34
C ASP A 66 -18.62 -1.61 1.32
N GLY A 67 -17.98 -0.75 2.13
CA GLY A 67 -16.94 -1.15 3.09
C GLY A 67 -15.53 -1.28 2.49
N GLU A 68 -15.35 -0.96 1.22
CA GLU A 68 -14.06 -0.92 0.52
C GLU A 68 -13.70 0.50 0.10
N HIS A 69 -12.40 0.79 -0.03
CA HIS A 69 -11.93 2.08 -0.47
C HIS A 69 -11.47 2.00 -1.93
N ILE A 70 -12.33 2.44 -2.83
CA ILE A 70 -12.10 2.33 -4.28
C ILE A 70 -11.24 3.51 -4.76
N ILE A 71 -10.19 3.23 -5.51
CA ILE A 71 -9.31 4.22 -6.16
C ILE A 71 -9.86 4.53 -7.54
N PHE A 72 -10.10 5.82 -7.80
CA PHE A 72 -10.55 6.34 -9.08
C PHE A 72 -9.52 7.27 -9.71
N SER A 73 -9.39 7.20 -11.03
CA SER A 73 -8.62 8.18 -11.80
C SER A 73 -9.32 9.54 -11.81
N LYS A 74 -8.53 10.62 -11.78
CA LYS A 74 -8.99 11.97 -12.03
C LYS A 74 -9.11 12.17 -13.53
N ALA A 75 -10.32 12.50 -14.00
CA ALA A 75 -10.50 12.87 -15.40
C ALA A 75 -9.69 14.14 -15.72
N LYS A 76 -8.85 14.09 -16.76
CA LYS A 76 -8.26 15.29 -17.34
C LYS A 76 -9.42 16.07 -17.96
N ARG A 77 -9.70 17.25 -17.39
CA ARG A 77 -10.72 18.23 -17.81
C ARG A 77 -10.98 18.17 -19.32
N VAL A 78 -12.10 17.59 -19.73
CA VAL A 78 -13.12 18.12 -20.65
C VAL A 78 -14.21 17.05 -20.73
N GLU A 79 -15.43 17.43 -20.37
CA GLU A 79 -16.67 16.64 -20.37
C GLU A 79 -16.77 15.54 -19.30
N VAL A 80 -18.00 15.37 -18.80
CA VAL A 80 -18.39 14.67 -17.58
C VAL A 80 -18.17 13.15 -17.70
N MET A 81 -16.93 12.70 -17.75
CA MET A 81 -16.58 11.32 -17.46
C MET A 81 -16.27 11.19 -15.97
N LYS A 82 -17.12 10.44 -15.26
CA LYS A 82 -16.81 9.95 -13.92
C LYS A 82 -15.45 9.25 -13.96
N GLY A 83 -14.62 9.47 -12.92
CA GLY A 83 -13.34 8.79 -12.79
C GLY A 83 -13.49 7.28 -12.98
N VAL A 84 -12.52 6.66 -13.66
CA VAL A 84 -12.51 5.21 -13.89
C VAL A 84 -11.93 4.53 -12.65
N GLU A 85 -12.51 3.41 -12.23
CA GLU A 85 -11.93 2.57 -11.17
C GLU A 85 -10.58 2.00 -11.63
N VAL A 86 -9.55 2.21 -10.82
CA VAL A 86 -8.18 1.81 -11.12
C VAL A 86 -7.53 0.99 -10.02
N GLY A 87 -8.23 0.81 -8.89
CA GLY A 87 -7.72 0.05 -7.77
C GLY A 87 -8.66 0.03 -6.58
N ILE A 88 -8.26 -0.71 -5.54
CA ILE A 88 -9.00 -0.88 -4.29
C ILE A 88 -7.99 -0.90 -3.15
N LEU A 89 -8.34 -0.27 -2.03
CA LEU A 89 -7.64 -0.28 -0.75
C LEU A 89 -8.53 -0.88 0.33
N HIS A 90 -7.90 -1.64 1.21
CA HIS A 90 -8.46 -2.13 2.46
C HIS A 90 -7.58 -1.62 3.58
N PHE A 91 -8.13 -0.71 4.39
CA PHE A 91 -7.44 -0.18 5.56
C PHE A 91 -7.48 -1.19 6.70
N ASP A 92 -6.39 -1.24 7.47
CA ASP A 92 -6.29 -2.14 8.62
C ASP A 92 -7.21 -1.71 9.77
N MET A 93 -7.51 -0.41 9.89
CA MET A 93 -8.39 0.16 10.91
C MET A 93 -9.57 0.93 10.27
N GLY A 94 -10.74 0.87 10.91
CA GLY A 94 -11.98 1.48 10.43
C GLY A 94 -12.07 3.01 10.54
N SER A 95 -11.05 3.69 11.08
CA SER A 95 -11.05 5.16 11.13
C SER A 95 -10.56 5.75 9.81
N THR A 96 -11.53 6.13 9.00
CA THR A 96 -11.43 7.01 7.82
C THR A 96 -10.97 8.43 8.18
N ALA A 97 -9.94 8.58 9.03
CA ALA A 97 -9.25 9.84 9.18
C ALA A 97 -8.44 10.04 7.90
N GLU A 98 -9.10 10.63 6.90
CA GLU A 98 -8.53 11.21 5.67
C GLU A 98 -7.11 10.74 5.40
N VAL A 99 -6.96 9.50 4.93
CA VAL A 99 -5.69 9.06 4.38
C VAL A 99 -5.54 9.77 3.03
N GLU A 100 -5.23 11.07 3.10
CA GLU A 100 -4.75 11.84 1.96
C GLU A 100 -3.36 11.36 1.53
N SER A 101 -2.72 10.47 2.29
CA SER A 101 -1.44 9.90 1.90
C SER A 101 -1.65 9.00 0.68
N ARG A 102 -1.21 9.53 -0.46
CA ARG A 102 -1.06 8.78 -1.71
C ARG A 102 0.19 7.92 -1.70
N ASN A 103 0.84 7.77 -0.56
CA ASN A 103 2.10 7.06 -0.43
C ASN A 103 1.82 5.56 -0.41
N CYS A 104 2.57 4.84 -1.22
CA CYS A 104 2.46 3.40 -1.31
C CYS A 104 3.83 2.74 -1.50
N VAL A 105 3.93 1.48 -1.09
CA VAL A 105 5.09 0.60 -1.36
C VAL A 105 4.62 -0.54 -2.24
N VAL A 106 5.33 -0.87 -3.32
CA VAL A 106 4.92 -1.95 -4.22
C VAL A 106 5.53 -3.26 -3.71
N ILE A 107 4.69 -4.18 -3.27
CA ILE A 107 5.14 -5.46 -2.69
C ILE A 107 5.03 -6.62 -3.66
N ALA A 108 4.20 -6.48 -4.69
CA ALA A 108 4.01 -7.51 -5.71
C ALA A 108 3.42 -6.91 -6.99
N MET A 109 3.51 -7.65 -8.09
CA MET A 109 3.03 -7.25 -9.41
C MET A 109 2.33 -8.42 -10.09
N SER A 110 1.29 -8.15 -10.87
CA SER A 110 0.60 -9.19 -11.65
C SER A 110 1.43 -9.72 -12.84
N GLN A 111 2.41 -8.93 -13.29
CA GLN A 111 3.28 -9.23 -14.43
C GLN A 111 4.65 -8.55 -14.23
N ASP A 112 5.68 -8.99 -14.97
CA ASP A 112 7.02 -8.39 -14.91
C ASP A 112 7.07 -6.92 -15.35
N ASP A 113 8.10 -6.19 -14.92
CA ASP A 113 8.37 -4.79 -15.29
C ASP A 113 8.78 -4.58 -16.75
N ASP A 114 9.24 -5.63 -17.42
CA ASP A 114 9.72 -5.55 -18.81
C ASP A 114 8.58 -5.46 -19.84
N LYS A 115 7.32 -5.50 -19.38
CA LYS A 115 6.12 -5.41 -20.22
C LYS A 115 5.37 -4.13 -19.90
N ASP A 116 5.35 -3.21 -20.86
CA ASP A 116 4.47 -2.03 -20.86
C ASP A 116 3.00 -2.46 -21.10
N ASP A 117 2.42 -3.19 -20.15
CA ASP A 117 0.98 -3.52 -20.15
C ASP A 117 0.20 -2.45 -19.38
N PRO A 118 -0.72 -1.72 -20.03
CA PRO A 118 -1.54 -0.70 -19.36
C PRO A 118 -2.48 -1.26 -18.28
N ASN A 119 -2.71 -2.58 -18.26
CA ASN A 119 -3.52 -3.29 -17.27
C ASN A 119 -2.68 -3.99 -16.19
N LYS A 120 -1.36 -3.81 -16.20
CA LYS A 120 -0.50 -4.32 -15.14
C LYS A 120 -0.98 -3.79 -13.79
N GLU A 121 -1.11 -4.68 -12.81
CA GLU A 121 -1.53 -4.33 -11.46
C GLU A 121 -0.33 -4.42 -10.52
N TYR A 122 -0.19 -3.41 -9.67
CA TYR A 122 0.64 -3.43 -8.49
C TYR A 122 -0.19 -3.78 -7.27
N TYR A 123 0.37 -4.61 -6.43
CA TYR A 123 -0.09 -4.90 -5.09
C TYR A 123 0.73 -4.05 -4.15
N ILE A 124 0.05 -3.29 -3.31
CA ILE A 124 0.66 -2.21 -2.56
C ILE A 124 0.35 -2.28 -1.08
N LEU A 125 1.28 -1.75 -0.28
CA LEU A 125 1.01 -1.26 1.07
C LEU A 125 0.66 0.22 0.98
N ALA A 126 -0.46 0.63 1.54
CA ALA A 126 -0.74 2.03 1.80
C ALA A 126 0.00 2.44 3.07
N VAL A 127 0.79 3.51 2.99
CA VAL A 127 1.64 3.95 4.11
C VAL A 127 1.45 5.44 4.37
N GLN A 128 1.71 5.85 5.60
CA GLN A 128 1.74 7.25 6.00
C GLN A 128 3.03 7.55 6.74
N ARG A 129 3.55 8.76 6.49
CA ARG A 129 4.74 9.23 7.17
C ARG A 129 4.38 9.53 8.62
N THR A 130 5.19 9.03 9.55
CA THR A 130 5.06 9.34 10.98
C THR A 130 5.81 10.64 11.30
N SER A 131 5.87 11.03 12.57
CA SER A 131 6.60 12.22 13.01
C SER A 131 8.12 12.14 12.79
N GLY A 132 8.68 10.94 12.59
CA GLY A 132 10.10 10.75 12.27
C GLY A 132 10.43 11.12 10.83
N GLU A 133 11.58 11.76 10.62
CA GLU A 133 12.10 11.96 9.26
C GLU A 133 12.38 10.59 8.64
N GLU A 134 11.59 10.22 7.61
CA GLU A 134 11.73 8.98 6.80
C GLU A 134 11.10 7.72 7.40
N GLU A 135 10.36 7.83 8.50
CA GLU A 135 9.64 6.72 9.12
C GLU A 135 8.18 6.70 8.66
N TYR A 136 7.69 5.50 8.36
CA TYR A 136 6.36 5.26 7.85
C TYR A 136 5.66 4.18 8.66
N GLU A 137 4.34 4.27 8.74
CA GLU A 137 3.49 3.19 9.24
C GLU A 137 2.54 2.69 8.15
N ARG A 138 2.18 1.41 8.24
CA ARG A 138 1.19 0.78 7.38
C ARG A 138 -0.21 1.23 7.80
N LEU A 139 -0.98 1.63 6.80
CA LEU A 139 -2.41 1.93 6.94
C LEU A 139 -3.29 0.83 6.37
N GLY A 140 -2.80 0.07 5.41
CA GLY A 140 -3.58 -0.96 4.75
C GLY A 140 -2.87 -1.60 3.57
N VAL A 141 -3.63 -2.39 2.82
CA VAL A 141 -3.20 -3.10 1.62
C VAL A 141 -4.14 -2.84 0.47
N GLY A 142 -3.68 -3.02 -0.75
CA GLY A 142 -4.56 -2.98 -1.89
C GLY A 142 -3.90 -3.32 -3.21
N ARG A 143 -4.62 -3.05 -4.28
CA ARG A 143 -4.12 -3.18 -5.64
C ARG A 143 -4.48 -1.95 -6.46
N VAL A 144 -3.63 -1.60 -7.40
CA VAL A 144 -3.81 -0.45 -8.29
C VAL A 144 -3.13 -0.72 -9.63
N ARG A 145 -3.68 -0.18 -10.71
CA ARG A 145 -3.02 -0.20 -12.02
C ARG A 145 -1.68 0.53 -11.95
N ALA A 146 -0.64 -0.12 -12.47
CA ALA A 146 0.75 0.34 -12.38
C ALA A 146 0.98 1.73 -12.98
N CYS A 147 0.23 2.08 -14.03
CA CYS A 147 0.33 3.39 -14.69
C CYS A 147 -0.15 4.57 -13.83
N TYR A 148 -0.75 4.31 -12.67
CA TYR A 148 -1.15 5.33 -11.68
C TYR A 148 -0.22 5.38 -10.47
N VAL A 149 0.91 4.67 -10.51
CA VAL A 149 1.95 4.73 -9.47
C VAL A 149 3.20 5.38 -10.05
N SER A 150 3.76 6.34 -9.32
CA SER A 150 4.96 7.06 -9.74
C SER A 150 6.12 6.11 -10.04
N LYS A 151 6.93 6.44 -11.05
CA LYS A 151 8.18 5.71 -11.31
C LYS A 151 9.28 6.07 -10.31
N GLY A 152 9.30 7.32 -9.86
CA GLY A 152 10.20 7.78 -8.80
C GLY A 152 9.76 7.27 -7.44
N SER A 153 10.73 6.98 -6.59
CA SER A 153 10.54 6.58 -5.19
C SER A 153 11.36 7.47 -4.26
N THR A 154 11.02 7.42 -2.98
CA THR A 154 11.83 7.96 -1.88
C THR A 154 12.06 6.84 -0.88
N SER A 155 13.32 6.60 -0.53
CA SER A 155 13.65 5.60 0.48
C SER A 155 13.09 6.00 1.85
N GLY A 156 12.69 5.00 2.62
CA GLY A 156 12.17 5.18 3.96
C GLY A 156 12.24 3.90 4.78
N LYS A 157 11.71 3.96 6.00
CA LYS A 157 11.60 2.82 6.90
C LYS A 157 10.16 2.61 7.32
N LEU A 158 9.64 1.42 7.07
CA LEU A 158 8.38 0.95 7.62
C LEU A 158 8.64 0.44 9.04
N LEU A 159 8.10 1.13 10.03
CA LEU A 159 8.20 0.78 11.43
C LEU A 159 6.92 0.19 11.95
#